data_AF-A0A9P8VTA8-F1
#
_entry.id   AF-A0A9P8VTA8-F1
#
_cell.length_a   1.000
_cell.length_b   1.000
_cell.length_c   1.000
_cell.angle_alpha   90.00
_cell.angle_beta   90.00
_cell.angle_gamma   90.00
#
_symmetry.space_group_name_H-M   'P 1'
#
loop_
_entity.id
_entity.type
_entity.pdbx_description
1 polymer ?
#
loop_
_entity_poly.entity_id
_entity_poly.type
_entity_poly.pdbx_seq_one_letter_code
_entity_poly.pdbx_strand_id
1 'polypeptide(L)'
;MATTHEYSFCTICGMQLEENDFRDFRFGPSYWNHSMWLSSAMVISGPYWPTYHAGPVSLDVPDEFVTRRLAIAKYRSTELTVIPNGEAVTPQVEESPDDDNISFGIHVACDAIATCVIETSPTARIRSIGDLWVTLERRCTKTDQDQPFFFQSFLPNIPENNPTEPHKLGLSRYYVPPECFEEDPPPGWWNHDPLLVPDLTAKLLSNLEQVDASSSPFAANFASLPPEVRDMIDPLVLRVPVNIECNYRMPQAYWKEIFFQIPFLWDLDKEVIASKLSTDLAGKEWNWEKITRQVLSPPKVAALSEDEISHEPWDYKEVGLLVPDGLTNRRRIWQICEDMYPNDVGMVHDTHATAPSPDDDIGIIALDDEVSSDELEYQDHEFGMLMTT
;
A
#
# COMPACT_ATOMS: atom_id res chain seq x y z
N MET A 1 -9.49 -0.35 33.93
CA MET A 1 -10.13 -1.42 33.13
C MET A 1 -9.99 -0.96 31.69
N ALA A 2 -9.12 -1.61 30.91
CA ALA A 2 -8.99 -1.30 29.49
C ALA A 2 -10.24 -1.85 28.78
N THR A 3 -11.01 -0.96 28.17
CA THR A 3 -12.08 -1.34 27.26
C THR A 3 -11.41 -1.96 26.04
N THR A 4 -11.62 -3.26 25.84
CA THR A 4 -11.21 -3.95 24.62
C THR A 4 -11.93 -3.29 23.46
N HIS A 5 -11.20 -2.77 22.47
CA HIS A 5 -11.80 -2.16 21.28
C HIS A 5 -12.51 -3.26 20.46
N GLU A 6 -13.84 -3.24 20.47
CA GLU A 6 -14.70 -4.20 19.74
C GLU A 6 -14.95 -3.73 18.30
N TYR A 7 -13.90 -3.37 17.56
CA TYR A 7 -14.04 -2.82 16.21
C TYR A 7 -13.22 -3.59 15.19
N SER A 8 -13.83 -3.89 14.04
CA SER A 8 -13.12 -4.37 12.86
C SER A 8 -12.49 -3.20 12.10
N PHE A 9 -11.24 -3.38 11.68
CA PHE A 9 -10.52 -2.43 10.83
C PHE A 9 -10.31 -3.01 9.44
N CYS A 10 -10.27 -2.13 8.44
CA CYS A 10 -9.86 -2.49 7.11
C CYS A 10 -8.38 -2.81 7.09
N THR A 11 -8.03 -4.04 6.73
CA THR A 11 -6.64 -4.53 6.70
C THR A 11 -5.76 -3.80 5.67
N ILE A 12 -6.36 -3.09 4.71
CA ILE A 12 -5.63 -2.28 3.70
C ILE A 12 -5.39 -0.84 4.19
N CYS A 13 -6.45 -0.10 4.54
CA CYS A 13 -6.33 1.35 4.79
C CYS A 13 -6.30 1.72 6.27
N GLY A 14 -6.50 0.74 7.16
CA GLY A 14 -6.50 0.94 8.61
C GLY A 14 -7.69 1.72 9.16
N MET A 15 -8.64 2.13 8.32
CA MET A 15 -9.88 2.77 8.78
C MET A 15 -10.87 1.73 9.29
N GLN A 16 -11.70 2.13 10.25
CA GLN A 16 -12.75 1.28 10.80
C GLN A 16 -13.75 0.82 9.71
N LEU A 17 -14.21 -0.42 9.82
CA LEU A 17 -15.35 -0.94 9.07
C LEU A 17 -16.61 -0.56 9.85
N GLU A 18 -17.35 0.43 9.36
CA GLU A 18 -18.51 0.98 10.07
C GLU A 18 -19.78 0.16 9.79
N GLU A 19 -20.69 0.08 10.75
CA GLU A 19 -22.01 -0.46 10.48
C GLU A 19 -22.74 0.46 9.51
N ASN A 20 -23.37 -0.15 8.51
CA ASN A 20 -24.24 0.58 7.59
C ASN A 20 -25.55 0.89 8.32
N ASP A 21 -25.69 2.11 8.85
CA ASP A 21 -26.98 2.56 9.38
C ASP A 21 -27.93 2.85 8.21
N PHE A 22 -28.47 1.79 7.61
CA PHE A 22 -29.47 1.88 6.55
C PHE A 22 -30.72 2.69 6.97
N ARG A 23 -30.86 3.08 8.25
CA ARG A 23 -31.92 3.97 8.73
C ARG A 23 -31.81 5.40 8.19
N ASP A 24 -30.66 5.80 7.64
CA ASP A 24 -30.46 7.16 7.11
C ASP A 24 -30.91 7.33 5.64
N PHE A 25 -31.23 6.23 4.94
CA PHE A 25 -31.87 6.29 3.61
C PHE A 25 -33.33 6.82 3.65
N ARG A 26 -33.86 7.14 4.83
CA ARG A 26 -35.16 7.83 4.97
C ARG A 26 -35.20 9.21 4.31
N PHE A 27 -34.05 9.75 3.88
CA PHE A 27 -33.94 11.03 3.19
C PHE A 27 -33.83 10.95 1.66
N GLY A 28 -33.99 9.76 1.06
CA GLY A 28 -34.02 9.58 -0.40
C GLY A 28 -32.64 9.68 -1.08
N PRO A 29 -32.55 9.37 -2.40
CA PRO A 29 -31.29 9.29 -3.17
C PRO A 29 -30.55 10.62 -3.36
N SER A 30 -31.02 11.72 -2.77
CA SER A 30 -30.46 13.07 -2.93
C SER A 30 -29.36 13.44 -1.93
N TYR A 31 -29.07 12.59 -0.94
CA TYR A 31 -28.02 12.86 0.06
C TYR A 31 -26.85 11.88 -0.15
N TRP A 32 -25.96 12.21 -1.09
CA TRP A 32 -24.66 11.55 -1.15
C TRP A 32 -23.90 11.91 0.13
N ASN A 33 -23.63 10.91 0.98
CA ASN A 33 -22.80 11.07 2.16
C ASN A 33 -21.38 10.59 1.80
N HIS A 34 -20.41 11.50 1.93
CA HIS A 34 -19.00 11.26 1.57
C HIS A 34 -18.36 10.12 2.38
N SER A 35 -18.94 9.71 3.50
CA SER A 35 -18.44 8.64 4.36
C SER A 35 -19.10 7.28 4.11
N MET A 36 -20.08 7.17 3.19
CA MET A 36 -20.82 5.91 2.96
C MET A 36 -19.94 4.72 2.56
N TRP A 37 -18.78 4.99 1.96
CA TRP A 37 -17.82 3.95 1.59
C TRP A 37 -17.26 3.21 2.82
N LEU A 38 -17.20 3.85 4.00
CA LEU A 38 -16.73 3.23 5.25
C LEU A 38 -17.65 2.10 5.73
N SER A 39 -18.93 2.17 5.36
CA SER A 39 -19.94 1.16 5.72
C SER A 39 -20.05 0.00 4.71
N SER A 40 -19.27 0.04 3.63
CA SER A 40 -19.27 -0.98 2.57
C SER A 40 -18.05 -1.87 2.73
N ALA A 41 -18.25 -3.07 3.26
CA ALA A 41 -17.19 -4.02 3.55
C ALA A 41 -17.18 -5.22 2.59
N MET A 42 -16.04 -5.88 2.55
CA MET A 42 -15.80 -7.13 1.87
C MET A 42 -14.97 -8.02 2.81
N VAL A 43 -15.33 -9.30 2.85
CA VAL A 43 -14.49 -10.35 3.42
C VAL A 43 -13.63 -10.91 2.30
N ILE A 44 -12.32 -10.89 2.51
CA ILE A 44 -11.36 -11.63 1.69
C ILE A 44 -10.89 -12.83 2.52
N SER A 45 -10.96 -14.04 1.97
CA SER A 45 -10.60 -15.29 2.67
C SER A 45 -9.64 -16.11 1.82
N GLY A 46 -8.75 -16.85 2.47
CA GLY A 46 -7.79 -17.69 1.78
C GLY A 46 -6.91 -18.49 2.74
N PRO A 47 -5.91 -19.18 2.21
CA PRO A 47 -5.02 -20.04 2.99
C PRO A 47 -4.21 -19.24 4.02
N TYR A 48 -4.02 -19.84 5.19
CA TYR A 48 -3.27 -19.31 6.33
C TYR A 48 -2.00 -20.13 6.56
N TRP A 49 -0.90 -19.46 6.93
CA TRP A 49 0.35 -20.12 7.24
C TRP A 49 0.87 -19.65 8.60
N PRO A 50 0.48 -20.37 9.69
CA PRO A 50 0.96 -20.04 11.01
C PRO A 50 2.50 -20.06 11.03
N THR A 51 3.10 -19.26 11.90
CA THR A 51 4.55 -19.05 11.89
C THR A 51 5.38 -20.27 12.25
N TYR A 52 4.73 -21.28 12.83
CA TYR A 52 5.29 -22.58 13.16
C TYR A 52 5.13 -23.62 12.02
N HIS A 53 4.45 -23.26 10.93
CA HIS A 53 4.36 -24.07 9.71
C HIS A 53 5.31 -23.53 8.63
N ALA A 54 5.82 -24.46 7.81
CA ALA A 54 6.47 -24.11 6.55
C ALA A 54 5.42 -23.43 5.66
N GLY A 55 5.51 -22.13 5.50
CA GLY A 55 4.71 -21.36 4.55
C GLY A 55 5.04 -21.75 3.11
N PRO A 56 4.36 -21.11 2.14
CA PRO A 56 4.48 -21.51 0.75
C PRO A 56 5.92 -21.24 0.29
N VAL A 57 6.49 -22.23 -0.41
CA VAL A 57 7.85 -22.17 -0.95
C VAL A 57 7.98 -21.01 -1.97
N SER A 58 6.86 -20.61 -2.58
CA SER A 58 6.74 -19.44 -3.44
C SER A 58 5.84 -18.36 -2.84
N LEU A 59 6.08 -17.12 -3.25
CA LEU A 59 5.15 -16.00 -3.03
C LEU A 59 3.92 -16.08 -3.95
N ASP A 60 3.91 -17.04 -4.88
CA ASP A 60 2.86 -17.23 -5.86
C ASP A 60 1.69 -18.02 -5.27
N VAL A 61 0.82 -17.35 -4.52
CA VAL A 61 -0.49 -17.90 -4.18
C VAL A 61 -1.43 -17.73 -5.38
N PRO A 62 -2.04 -18.80 -5.89
CA PRO A 62 -2.99 -18.69 -7.00
C PRO A 62 -4.22 -17.87 -6.61
N ASP A 63 -4.69 -16.99 -7.50
CA ASP A 63 -5.87 -16.15 -7.27
C ASP A 63 -7.13 -16.97 -6.94
N GLU A 64 -7.24 -18.20 -7.47
CA GLU A 64 -8.35 -19.10 -7.20
C GLU A 64 -8.44 -19.59 -5.75
N PHE A 65 -7.36 -19.47 -4.98
CA PHE A 65 -7.35 -19.80 -3.54
C PHE A 65 -7.82 -18.63 -2.67
N VAL A 66 -8.04 -17.46 -3.27
CA VAL A 66 -8.51 -16.28 -2.55
C VAL A 66 -9.96 -16.00 -2.95
N THR A 67 -10.85 -15.99 -1.97
CA THR A 67 -12.27 -15.67 -2.16
C THR A 67 -12.56 -14.25 -1.69
N ARG A 68 -13.45 -13.57 -2.41
CA ARG A 68 -13.91 -12.21 -2.10
C ARG A 68 -15.42 -12.21 -2.00
N ARG A 69 -15.97 -11.82 -0.86
CA ARG A 69 -17.40 -11.87 -0.57
C ARG A 69 -17.85 -10.55 0.04
N LEU A 70 -18.92 -9.96 -0.47
CA LEU A 70 -19.48 -8.74 0.11
C LEU A 70 -19.93 -8.99 1.55
N ALA A 71 -19.72 -8.01 2.43
CA ALA A 71 -20.06 -8.11 3.83
C ALA A 71 -20.54 -6.79 4.43
N ILE A 72 -21.16 -6.88 5.61
CA ILE A 72 -21.58 -5.74 6.42
C ILE A 72 -20.92 -5.85 7.78
N ALA A 73 -20.28 -4.78 8.24
CA ALA A 73 -19.77 -4.72 9.61
C ALA A 73 -20.92 -4.53 10.60
N LYS A 74 -20.85 -5.23 11.74
CA LYS A 74 -21.81 -5.06 12.84
C LYS A 74 -21.35 -3.92 13.76
N TYR A 75 -22.29 -3.16 14.30
CA TYR A 75 -21.95 -2.06 15.22
C TYR A 75 -21.28 -2.58 16.47
N ARG A 76 -20.12 -1.98 16.82
CA ARG A 76 -19.31 -2.35 17.99
C ARG A 76 -19.07 -3.86 18.06
N SER A 77 -18.70 -4.43 16.93
CA SER A 77 -18.34 -5.83 16.85
C SER A 77 -17.09 -6.00 15.99
N THR A 78 -16.34 -7.05 16.28
CA THR A 78 -15.29 -7.56 15.40
C THR A 78 -15.85 -8.43 14.27
N GLU A 79 -17.14 -8.78 14.29
CA GLU A 79 -17.76 -9.66 13.28
C GLU A 79 -18.23 -8.91 12.04
N LEU A 80 -18.03 -9.54 10.87
CA LEU A 80 -18.60 -9.17 9.59
C LEU A 80 -19.69 -10.19 9.19
N THR A 81 -20.78 -9.71 8.59
CA THR A 81 -21.86 -10.56 8.07
C THR A 81 -21.77 -10.64 6.55
N VAL A 82 -21.49 -11.83 6.02
CA VAL A 82 -21.32 -12.08 4.58
C VAL A 82 -22.68 -12.12 3.86
N ILE A 83 -22.76 -11.45 2.72
CA ILE A 83 -23.95 -11.39 1.85
C ILE A 83 -23.82 -12.41 0.70
N PRO A 84 -24.89 -13.13 0.32
CA PRO A 84 -26.25 -13.07 0.86
C PRO A 84 -26.52 -14.08 1.99
N ASN A 85 -25.54 -14.92 2.35
CA ASN A 85 -25.77 -16.08 3.20
C ASN A 85 -26.03 -15.74 4.68
N GLY A 86 -25.66 -14.53 5.12
CA GLY A 86 -25.81 -14.10 6.52
C GLY A 86 -24.80 -14.75 7.47
N GLU A 87 -23.76 -15.37 6.92
CA GLU A 87 -22.68 -16.01 7.69
C GLU A 87 -21.91 -14.94 8.46
N ALA A 88 -21.71 -15.16 9.76
CA ALA A 88 -20.88 -14.31 10.60
C ALA A 88 -19.43 -14.80 10.53
N VAL A 89 -18.53 -13.90 10.18
CA VAL A 89 -17.08 -14.14 10.07
C VAL A 89 -16.39 -13.18 11.02
N THR A 90 -15.51 -13.69 11.86
CA THR A 90 -14.60 -12.86 12.68
C THR A 90 -13.27 -12.76 11.94
N PRO A 91 -12.90 -11.59 11.38
CA PRO A 91 -11.64 -11.43 10.70
C PRO A 91 -10.46 -11.76 11.63
N GLN A 92 -9.39 -12.28 11.03
CA GLN A 92 -8.13 -12.61 11.70
C GLN A 92 -8.26 -13.70 12.77
N VAL A 93 -9.37 -14.44 12.77
CA VAL A 93 -9.57 -15.64 13.57
C VAL A 93 -9.73 -16.82 12.62
N GLU A 94 -9.06 -17.94 12.93
CA GLU A 94 -9.24 -19.20 12.20
C GLU A 94 -10.73 -19.58 12.18
N GLU A 95 -11.28 -19.85 11.00
CA GLU A 95 -12.72 -20.16 10.87
C GLU A 95 -13.07 -21.47 11.59
N SER A 96 -12.12 -22.41 11.62
CA SER A 96 -12.17 -23.58 12.49
C SER A 96 -10.75 -24.11 12.77
N PRO A 97 -10.51 -24.82 13.89
CA PRO A 97 -9.20 -25.43 14.18
C PRO A 97 -8.81 -26.54 13.17
N ASP A 98 -9.73 -26.97 12.32
CA ASP A 98 -9.49 -27.92 11.24
C ASP A 98 -9.41 -27.24 9.85
N ASP A 99 -9.57 -25.92 9.77
CA ASP A 99 -9.58 -25.15 8.51
C ASP A 99 -8.32 -24.30 8.42
N ASP A 100 -7.50 -24.55 7.39
CA ASP A 100 -6.28 -23.78 7.11
C ASP A 100 -6.61 -22.42 6.48
N ASN A 101 -7.80 -21.86 6.73
CA ASN A 101 -8.28 -20.61 6.15
C ASN A 101 -8.50 -19.54 7.20
N ILE A 102 -8.13 -18.32 6.84
CA ILE A 102 -8.41 -17.11 7.61
C ILE A 102 -9.16 -16.13 6.73
N SER A 103 -9.79 -15.14 7.37
CA SER A 103 -10.56 -14.10 6.70
C SER A 103 -10.10 -12.71 7.15
N PHE A 104 -10.10 -11.73 6.24
CA PHE A 104 -9.82 -10.32 6.54
C PHE A 104 -10.99 -9.44 6.14
N GLY A 105 -11.19 -8.35 6.89
CA GLY A 105 -12.14 -7.31 6.54
C GLY A 105 -11.46 -6.20 5.76
N ILE A 106 -12.01 -5.82 4.60
CA ILE A 106 -11.55 -4.67 3.83
C ILE A 106 -12.73 -3.83 3.35
N HIS A 107 -12.54 -2.53 3.13
CA HIS A 107 -13.57 -1.73 2.43
C HIS A 107 -13.65 -2.16 0.96
N VAL A 108 -14.87 -2.15 0.40
CA VAL A 108 -15.08 -2.38 -1.05
C VAL A 108 -14.28 -1.37 -1.88
N ALA A 109 -14.17 -0.13 -1.40
CA ALA A 109 -13.34 0.88 -2.05
C ALA A 109 -11.85 0.53 -2.05
N CYS A 110 -11.33 -0.08 -0.99
CA CYS A 110 -9.95 -0.52 -0.91
C CYS A 110 -9.68 -1.71 -1.83
N ASP A 111 -10.59 -2.69 -1.93
CA ASP A 111 -10.50 -3.79 -2.91
C ASP A 111 -10.48 -3.26 -4.36
N ALA A 112 -11.35 -2.31 -4.68
CA ALA A 112 -11.39 -1.69 -6.01
C ALA A 112 -10.08 -0.95 -6.34
N ILE A 113 -9.55 -0.16 -5.39
CA ILE A 113 -8.27 0.54 -5.58
C ILE A 113 -7.12 -0.45 -5.70
N ALA A 114 -7.07 -1.49 -4.86
CA ALA A 114 -6.02 -2.50 -4.93
C ALA A 114 -6.04 -3.24 -6.29
N THR A 115 -7.24 -3.57 -6.78
CA THR A 115 -7.42 -4.15 -8.13
C THR A 115 -6.88 -3.21 -9.21
N CYS A 116 -7.24 -1.91 -9.16
CA CYS A 116 -6.70 -0.92 -10.08
C CYS A 116 -5.17 -0.83 -10.02
N VAL A 117 -4.59 -0.86 -8.82
CA VAL A 117 -3.13 -0.82 -8.61
C VAL A 117 -2.46 -2.05 -9.25
N ILE A 118 -2.99 -3.24 -9.00
CA ILE A 118 -2.50 -4.50 -9.60
C ILE A 118 -2.50 -4.41 -11.14
N GLU A 119 -3.58 -3.90 -11.71
CA GLU A 119 -3.77 -3.84 -13.17
C GLU A 119 -2.97 -2.73 -13.86
N THR A 120 -2.80 -1.58 -13.21
CA THR A 120 -2.37 -0.35 -13.90
C THR A 120 -1.12 0.29 -13.32
N SER A 121 -0.71 -0.02 -12.08
CA SER A 121 0.47 0.62 -11.49
C SER A 121 1.76 0.01 -12.06
N PRO A 122 2.65 0.84 -12.65
CA PRO A 122 3.94 0.38 -13.14
C PRO A 122 4.98 0.17 -12.02
N THR A 123 4.69 0.62 -10.79
CA THR A 123 5.56 0.57 -9.61
C THR A 123 5.15 -0.48 -8.60
N ALA A 124 3.86 -0.89 -8.58
CA ALA A 124 3.36 -1.88 -7.64
C ALA A 124 4.15 -3.19 -7.68
N ARG A 125 4.33 -3.80 -6.51
CA ARG A 125 5.00 -5.10 -6.40
C ARG A 125 4.02 -6.26 -6.23
N ILE A 126 2.81 -5.98 -5.76
CA ILE A 126 1.68 -6.89 -5.87
C ILE A 126 1.18 -6.91 -7.32
N ARG A 127 1.04 -8.11 -7.91
CA ARG A 127 0.66 -8.33 -9.32
C ARG A 127 -0.55 -9.24 -9.47
N SER A 128 -1.09 -9.73 -8.38
CA SER A 128 -2.23 -10.65 -8.32
C SER A 128 -3.02 -10.46 -7.02
N ILE A 129 -4.22 -11.03 -6.94
CA ILE A 129 -5.01 -11.05 -5.71
C ILE A 129 -4.33 -11.98 -4.68
N GLY A 130 -3.66 -13.04 -5.13
CA GLY A 130 -2.79 -13.88 -4.31
C GLY A 130 -1.65 -13.09 -3.64
N ASP A 131 -0.99 -12.20 -4.38
CA ASP A 131 0.06 -11.33 -3.82
C ASP A 131 -0.51 -10.41 -2.74
N LEU A 132 -1.68 -9.81 -2.99
CA LEU A 132 -2.38 -8.97 -2.02
C LEU A 132 -2.70 -9.80 -0.76
N TRP A 133 -3.27 -10.99 -0.93
CA TRP A 133 -3.61 -11.91 0.15
C TRP A 133 -2.40 -12.23 1.03
N VAL A 134 -1.30 -12.71 0.44
CA VAL A 134 -0.07 -13.07 1.16
C VAL A 134 0.50 -11.87 1.90
N THR A 135 0.45 -10.68 1.29
CA THR A 135 0.92 -9.45 1.93
C THR A 135 0.11 -9.14 3.18
N LEU A 136 -1.23 -9.18 3.09
CA LEU A 136 -2.12 -8.88 4.21
C LEU A 136 -2.01 -9.93 5.32
N GLU A 137 -1.98 -11.22 4.96
CA GLU A 137 -1.85 -12.33 5.89
C GLU A 137 -0.57 -12.19 6.71
N ARG A 138 0.57 -12.01 6.07
CA ARG A 138 1.86 -11.88 6.77
C ARG A 138 1.93 -10.67 7.67
N ARG A 139 1.37 -9.53 7.24
CA ARG A 139 1.30 -8.33 8.08
C ARG A 139 0.46 -8.57 9.33
N CYS A 140 -0.67 -9.27 9.21
CA CYS A 140 -1.50 -9.64 10.36
C CYS A 140 -0.76 -10.60 11.29
N THR A 141 -0.21 -11.69 10.73
CA THR A 141 0.53 -12.71 11.46
C THR A 141 1.74 -12.13 12.20
N LYS A 142 2.48 -11.23 11.55
CA LYS A 142 3.63 -10.56 12.18
C LYS A 142 3.21 -9.63 13.31
N THR A 143 2.08 -8.93 13.15
CA THR A 143 1.54 -8.03 14.18
C THR A 143 1.11 -8.78 15.43
N ASP A 144 0.48 -9.94 15.26
CA ASP A 144 0.08 -10.82 16.37
C ASP A 144 1.28 -11.29 17.21
N GLN A 145 2.41 -11.62 16.56
CA GLN A 145 3.64 -11.99 17.27
C GLN A 145 4.24 -10.85 18.10
N ASP A 146 4.26 -9.65 17.54
CA ASP A 146 4.94 -8.51 18.15
C ASP A 146 4.10 -7.84 19.27
N GLN A 147 2.79 -8.15 19.38
CA GLN A 147 1.90 -7.60 20.41
C GLN A 147 1.27 -8.67 21.31
N PRO A 148 1.72 -8.83 22.57
CA PRO A 148 1.11 -9.78 23.50
C PRO A 148 -0.30 -9.33 23.97
N PHE A 149 -1.32 -10.09 23.53
CA PHE A 149 -2.56 -10.45 24.23
C PHE A 149 -3.55 -9.38 24.76
N PHE A 150 -3.35 -8.07 24.55
CA PHE A 150 -4.25 -7.06 25.15
C PHE A 150 -5.03 -6.15 24.18
N PHE A 151 -4.87 -6.28 22.86
CA PHE A 151 -5.61 -5.47 21.88
C PHE A 151 -6.34 -6.39 20.89
N GLN A 152 -7.66 -6.51 21.04
CA GLN A 152 -8.53 -7.28 20.14
C GLN A 152 -8.88 -6.54 18.83
N SER A 153 -8.42 -5.31 18.67
CA SER A 153 -8.49 -4.54 17.43
C SER A 153 -7.23 -4.82 16.60
N PHE A 154 -7.28 -5.82 15.73
CA PHE A 154 -6.16 -6.26 14.91
C PHE A 154 -5.96 -5.36 13.68
N LEU A 155 -5.42 -4.18 13.91
CA LEU A 155 -4.88 -3.33 12.84
C LEU A 155 -3.44 -3.78 12.54
N PRO A 156 -3.12 -4.31 11.34
CA PRO A 156 -1.77 -4.77 11.07
C PRO A 156 -0.78 -3.60 11.04
N ASN A 157 0.37 -3.78 11.67
CA ASN A 157 1.52 -2.92 11.50
C ASN A 157 2.08 -3.10 10.07
N ILE A 158 2.51 -2.01 9.47
CA ILE A 158 3.08 -1.99 8.12
C ILE A 158 4.51 -1.42 8.12
N PRO A 159 5.34 -1.76 7.13
CA PRO A 159 6.73 -1.30 7.10
C PRO A 159 6.85 0.21 7.05
N GLU A 160 7.58 0.80 8.01
CA GLU A 160 7.80 2.25 8.09
C GLU A 160 9.09 2.69 7.41
N ASN A 161 10.02 1.76 7.21
CA ASN A 161 11.39 2.06 6.83
C ASN A 161 11.60 1.95 5.32
N ASN A 162 12.68 2.57 4.84
CA ASN A 162 13.12 2.33 3.46
C ASN A 162 13.55 0.86 3.30
N PRO A 163 13.47 0.28 2.08
CA PRO A 163 13.90 -1.11 1.85
C PRO A 163 15.34 -1.44 2.26
N THR A 164 16.18 -0.42 2.46
CA THR A 164 17.60 -0.53 2.86
C THR A 164 17.83 -0.43 4.37
N GLU A 165 16.80 -0.12 5.15
CA GLU A 165 16.86 0.05 6.60
C GLU A 165 16.36 -1.23 7.32
N PRO A 166 16.71 -1.45 8.59
CA PRO A 166 16.15 -2.56 9.38
C PRO A 166 14.62 -2.54 9.35
N HIS A 167 13.95 -3.69 9.43
CA HIS A 167 12.48 -3.71 9.41
C HIS A 167 11.94 -3.02 10.68
N LYS A 168 11.26 -1.89 10.51
CA LYS A 168 10.44 -1.25 11.54
C LYS A 168 9.01 -1.29 11.06
N LEU A 169 8.12 -1.82 11.89
CA LEU A 169 6.70 -1.88 11.62
C LEU A 169 5.98 -0.89 12.52
N GLY A 170 4.91 -0.30 12.01
CA GLY A 170 4.05 0.58 12.79
C GLY A 170 2.86 1.06 11.99
N LEU A 171 2.21 2.12 12.47
CA LEU A 171 0.95 2.62 11.91
C LEU A 171 1.14 3.92 11.12
N SER A 172 2.33 4.52 11.13
CA SER A 172 2.53 5.87 10.57
C SER A 172 2.37 5.92 9.04
N ARG A 173 2.55 4.80 8.34
CA ARG A 173 2.33 4.71 6.88
C ARG A 173 0.89 4.40 6.47
N TYR A 174 -0.06 4.41 7.41
CA TYR A 174 -1.46 4.60 7.04
C TYR A 174 -1.76 6.06 6.66
N TYR A 175 -0.79 6.98 6.86
CA TYR A 175 -0.86 8.40 6.50
C TYR A 175 -2.10 9.11 7.08
N VAL A 176 -2.52 8.68 8.27
CA VAL A 176 -3.57 9.32 9.06
C VAL A 176 -3.07 9.60 10.47
N PRO A 177 -3.70 10.55 11.18
CA PRO A 177 -3.37 10.78 12.58
C PRO A 177 -3.63 9.53 13.42
N PRO A 178 -2.80 9.23 14.44
CA PRO A 178 -3.00 8.08 15.33
C PRO A 178 -4.39 8.02 15.99
N GLU A 179 -5.00 9.18 16.21
CA GLU A 179 -6.35 9.35 16.76
C GLU A 179 -7.43 8.70 15.87
N CYS A 180 -7.11 8.40 14.60
CA CYS A 180 -8.02 7.68 13.70
C CYS A 180 -8.25 6.21 14.08
N PHE A 181 -7.44 5.68 15.00
CA PHE A 181 -7.54 4.29 15.48
C PHE A 181 -8.25 4.18 16.85
N GLU A 182 -8.78 5.29 17.37
CA GLU A 182 -9.53 5.36 18.62
C GLU A 182 -11.05 5.15 18.40
N GLU A 183 -11.84 5.05 19.49
CA GLU A 183 -13.28 4.73 19.45
C GLU A 183 -14.14 5.79 18.72
N ASP A 184 -13.65 7.03 18.62
CA ASP A 184 -14.33 8.15 17.96
C ASP A 184 -13.31 8.95 17.13
N PRO A 185 -12.91 8.46 15.94
CA PRO A 185 -11.86 9.08 15.17
C PRO A 185 -12.28 10.50 14.72
N PRO A 186 -11.37 11.48 14.75
CA PRO A 186 -11.69 12.82 14.30
C PRO A 186 -12.05 12.81 12.81
N PRO A 187 -13.02 13.65 12.38
CA PRO A 187 -13.34 13.76 10.97
C PRO A 187 -12.17 14.43 10.22
N GLY A 188 -11.89 13.95 9.02
CA GLY A 188 -10.87 14.50 8.14
C GLY A 188 -11.02 14.01 6.71
N TRP A 189 -10.07 14.36 5.85
CA TRP A 189 -10.11 13.98 4.44
C TRP A 189 -10.11 12.46 4.25
N TRP A 190 -9.60 11.68 5.21
CA TRP A 190 -9.64 10.22 5.22
C TRP A 190 -11.05 9.63 5.35
N ASN A 191 -12.07 10.42 5.71
CA ASN A 191 -13.46 9.97 5.72
C ASN A 191 -14.13 10.11 4.34
N HIS A 192 -13.57 10.88 3.41
CA HIS A 192 -14.18 11.14 2.11
C HIS A 192 -14.01 9.98 1.13
N ASP A 193 -15.07 9.67 0.37
CA ASP A 193 -15.10 8.58 -0.60
C ASP A 193 -13.93 8.64 -1.58
N PRO A 194 -13.04 7.62 -1.60
CA PRO A 194 -11.90 7.61 -2.48
C PRO A 194 -12.26 7.12 -3.90
N LEU A 195 -13.43 6.54 -4.13
CA LEU A 195 -13.90 6.13 -5.46
C LEU A 195 -14.70 7.24 -6.13
N LEU A 196 -15.70 7.78 -5.44
CA LEU A 196 -16.56 8.85 -5.96
C LEU A 196 -16.08 10.20 -5.45
N VAL A 197 -15.32 10.92 -6.27
CA VAL A 197 -14.75 12.23 -5.89
C VAL A 197 -15.44 13.34 -6.68
N PRO A 198 -16.45 14.03 -6.10
CA PRO A 198 -17.20 15.07 -6.81
C PRO A 198 -16.30 16.23 -7.24
N ASP A 199 -16.59 16.80 -8.41
CA ASP A 199 -15.89 17.94 -9.00
C ASP A 199 -14.37 17.77 -9.18
N LEU A 200 -13.84 16.53 -9.12
CA LEU A 200 -12.42 16.23 -9.20
C LEU A 200 -11.74 16.93 -10.38
N THR A 201 -12.27 16.72 -11.59
CA THR A 201 -11.72 17.24 -12.83
C THR A 201 -11.74 18.77 -12.86
N ALA A 202 -12.87 19.37 -12.49
CA ALA A 202 -13.02 20.82 -12.47
C ALA A 202 -12.04 21.47 -11.47
N LYS A 203 -11.87 20.87 -10.28
CA LYS A 203 -10.94 21.35 -9.25
C LYS A 203 -9.49 21.20 -9.69
N LEU A 204 -9.07 20.04 -10.22
CA LEU A 204 -7.73 19.87 -10.78
C LEU A 204 -7.42 20.94 -11.82
N LEU A 205 -8.28 21.10 -12.83
CA LEU A 205 -8.09 22.07 -13.91
C LEU A 205 -8.17 23.54 -13.44
N SER A 206 -8.73 23.81 -12.26
CA SER A 206 -8.72 25.15 -11.66
C SER A 206 -7.34 25.58 -11.15
N ASN A 207 -6.45 24.62 -10.87
CA ASN A 207 -5.07 24.86 -10.46
C ASN A 207 -4.13 25.17 -11.63
N LEU A 208 -4.58 24.97 -12.87
CA LEU A 208 -3.77 25.25 -14.05
C LEU A 208 -3.51 26.76 -14.17
N GLU A 209 -2.24 27.13 -14.12
CA GLU A 209 -1.75 28.45 -14.47
C GLU A 209 -1.17 28.46 -15.88
N GLN A 210 -1.09 29.64 -16.48
CA GLN A 210 -0.47 29.82 -17.79
C GLN A 210 0.99 30.21 -17.67
N VAL A 211 1.83 29.62 -18.52
CA VAL A 211 3.24 29.94 -18.69
C VAL A 211 3.51 30.39 -20.12
N ASP A 212 4.61 31.11 -20.30
CA ASP A 212 5.08 31.47 -21.64
C ASP A 212 5.50 30.20 -22.39
N ALA A 213 5.17 30.11 -23.68
CA ALA A 213 5.53 28.97 -24.50
C ALA A 213 7.06 28.80 -24.53
N SER A 214 7.54 27.64 -24.06
CA SER A 214 8.98 27.36 -23.97
C SER A 214 9.56 27.09 -25.36
N SER A 215 10.55 27.89 -25.76
CA SER A 215 11.33 27.73 -27.00
C SER A 215 12.70 27.09 -26.72
N SER A 216 12.80 26.16 -25.77
CA SER A 216 14.10 25.55 -25.46
C SER A 216 14.55 24.59 -26.58
N PRO A 217 15.85 24.57 -26.95
CA PRO A 217 16.37 23.59 -27.91
C PRO A 217 16.16 22.13 -27.46
N PHE A 218 16.14 21.89 -26.15
CA PHE A 218 15.85 20.57 -25.59
C PHE A 218 14.40 20.15 -25.89
N ALA A 219 13.42 21.04 -25.68
CA ALA A 219 12.02 20.75 -25.95
C ALA A 219 11.79 20.38 -27.43
N ALA A 220 12.45 21.10 -28.36
CA ALA A 220 12.39 20.79 -29.78
C ALA A 220 13.02 19.42 -30.13
N ASN A 221 14.17 19.10 -29.51
CA ASN A 221 14.82 17.80 -29.70
C ASN A 221 14.05 16.64 -29.06
N PHE A 222 13.38 16.87 -27.94
CA PHE A 222 12.56 15.86 -27.27
C PHE A 222 11.30 15.55 -28.09
N ALA A 223 10.66 16.60 -28.64
CA ALA A 223 9.49 16.44 -29.50
C ALA A 223 9.81 15.70 -30.82
N SER A 224 11.07 15.75 -31.29
CA SER A 224 11.50 15.03 -32.50
C SER A 224 11.91 13.57 -32.25
N LEU A 225 11.89 13.08 -31.01
CA LEU A 225 12.15 11.67 -30.70
C LEU A 225 11.12 10.76 -31.40
N PRO A 226 11.50 9.52 -31.76
CA PRO A 226 10.53 8.50 -32.16
C PRO A 226 9.56 8.18 -31.02
N PRO A 227 8.28 7.83 -31.31
CA PRO A 227 7.31 7.42 -30.29
C PRO A 227 7.84 6.31 -29.38
N GLU A 228 8.54 5.33 -29.94
CA GLU A 228 9.07 4.17 -29.21
C GLU A 228 10.06 4.59 -28.11
N VAL A 229 10.81 5.67 -28.33
CA VAL A 229 11.74 6.21 -27.34
C VAL A 229 10.98 6.98 -26.26
N ARG A 230 9.92 7.70 -26.61
CA ARG A 230 9.07 8.40 -25.62
C ARG A 230 8.33 7.41 -24.73
N ASP A 231 7.79 6.34 -25.31
CA ASP A 231 7.08 5.28 -24.58
C ASP A 231 7.99 4.58 -23.55
N MET A 232 9.32 4.57 -23.78
CA MET A 232 10.30 4.09 -22.80
C MET A 232 10.58 5.07 -21.65
N ILE A 233 10.30 6.37 -21.84
CA ILE A 233 10.53 7.43 -20.86
C ILE A 233 9.33 7.59 -19.93
N ASP A 234 8.10 7.46 -20.42
CA ASP A 234 6.87 7.66 -19.64
C ASP A 234 6.86 6.86 -18.32
N PRO A 235 7.18 5.55 -18.31
CA PRO A 235 7.21 4.77 -17.08
C PRO A 235 8.28 5.28 -16.11
N LEU A 236 9.39 5.84 -16.60
CA LEU A 236 10.44 6.38 -15.74
C LEU A 236 9.98 7.64 -15.01
N VAL A 237 9.18 8.49 -15.67
CA VAL A 237 8.61 9.69 -15.05
C VAL A 237 7.59 9.32 -13.97
N LEU A 238 6.75 8.31 -14.23
CA LEU A 238 5.74 7.85 -13.26
C LEU A 238 6.32 7.01 -12.11
N ARG A 239 7.53 6.44 -12.26
CA ARG A 239 8.18 5.59 -11.26
C ARG A 239 9.05 6.32 -10.25
N VAL A 240 9.59 7.48 -10.62
CA VAL A 240 10.58 8.19 -9.80
C VAL A 240 9.91 9.32 -9.03
N PRO A 241 10.23 9.52 -7.74
CA PRO A 241 9.78 10.70 -7.00
C PRO A 241 10.15 11.97 -7.76
N VAL A 242 9.13 12.70 -8.20
CA VAL A 242 9.31 13.88 -9.03
C VAL A 242 9.48 15.09 -8.11
N ASN A 243 10.55 15.87 -8.30
CA ASN A 243 10.72 17.14 -7.56
C ASN A 243 9.53 18.06 -7.84
N ILE A 244 9.01 18.74 -6.83
CA ILE A 244 7.89 19.67 -6.95
C ILE A 244 8.24 20.89 -7.82
N GLU A 245 9.52 21.31 -7.83
CA GLU A 245 10.00 22.44 -8.62
C GLU A 245 10.00 22.11 -10.11
N CYS A 246 9.37 22.99 -10.89
CA CYS A 246 9.36 22.88 -12.35
C CYS A 246 10.73 23.27 -12.91
N ASN A 247 11.22 22.47 -13.86
CA ASN A 247 12.47 22.77 -14.58
C ASN A 247 12.23 23.21 -16.03
N TYR A 248 10.99 23.09 -16.54
CA TYR A 248 10.55 23.54 -17.85
C TYR A 248 11.39 23.01 -19.01
N ARG A 249 12.05 21.85 -18.80
CA ARG A 249 12.87 21.20 -19.83
C ARG A 249 11.99 20.46 -20.82
N MET A 250 11.08 19.62 -20.33
CA MET A 250 10.17 18.86 -21.20
C MET A 250 9.00 19.75 -21.67
N PRO A 251 8.49 19.56 -22.91
CA PRO A 251 7.35 20.32 -23.41
C PRO A 251 6.10 20.17 -22.54
N GLN A 252 5.27 21.21 -22.43
CA GLN A 252 4.01 21.13 -21.67
C GLN A 252 3.03 20.11 -22.28
N ALA A 253 3.06 19.93 -23.60
CA ALA A 253 2.28 18.89 -24.28
C ALA A 253 2.65 17.47 -23.79
N TYR A 254 3.93 17.21 -23.50
CA TYR A 254 4.37 15.93 -22.97
C TYR A 254 3.91 15.74 -21.52
N TRP A 255 4.08 16.75 -20.67
CA TRP A 255 3.55 16.70 -19.29
C TRP A 255 2.03 16.50 -19.25
N LYS A 256 1.30 17.08 -20.20
CA LYS A 256 -0.14 16.85 -20.37
C LYS A 256 -0.44 15.38 -20.68
N GLU A 257 0.32 14.74 -21.55
CA GLU A 257 0.18 13.31 -21.85
C GLU A 257 0.41 12.48 -20.59
N ILE A 258 1.50 12.74 -19.86
CA ILE A 258 1.80 12.07 -18.57
C ILE A 258 0.67 12.28 -17.55
N PHE A 259 0.13 13.50 -17.43
CA PHE A 259 -0.95 13.81 -16.51
C PHE A 259 -2.18 12.91 -16.72
N PHE A 260 -2.56 12.68 -17.98
CA PHE A 260 -3.70 11.81 -18.32
C PHE A 260 -3.38 10.32 -18.25
N GLN A 261 -2.11 9.95 -18.09
CA GLN A 261 -1.68 8.58 -17.82
C GLN A 261 -1.58 8.27 -16.31
N ILE A 262 -1.80 9.25 -15.42
CA ILE A 262 -1.72 9.02 -13.97
C ILE A 262 -2.82 8.02 -13.56
N PRO A 263 -2.45 6.82 -13.08
CA PRO A 263 -3.43 5.74 -12.93
C PRO A 263 -4.54 6.02 -11.92
N PHE A 264 -4.24 6.72 -10.81
CA PHE A 264 -5.25 7.06 -9.79
C PHE A 264 -6.19 8.24 -10.17
N LEU A 265 -6.07 8.76 -11.40
CA LEU A 265 -6.98 9.74 -11.99
C LEU A 265 -7.84 9.10 -13.10
N TRP A 266 -8.32 7.87 -12.88
CA TRP A 266 -9.04 7.09 -13.89
C TRP A 266 -10.41 7.67 -14.31
N ASP A 267 -11.01 8.55 -13.50
CA ASP A 267 -12.38 9.08 -13.65
C ASP A 267 -12.42 10.56 -14.06
N LEU A 268 -11.40 11.05 -14.77
CA LEU A 268 -11.40 12.41 -15.30
C LEU A 268 -12.49 12.65 -16.36
N ASP A 269 -13.22 13.75 -16.22
CA ASP A 269 -14.33 14.15 -17.06
C ASP A 269 -13.84 14.81 -18.36
N LYS A 270 -14.05 14.10 -19.47
CA LYS A 270 -13.62 14.52 -20.80
C LYS A 270 -14.30 15.79 -21.29
N GLU A 271 -15.55 16.03 -20.91
CA GLU A 271 -16.30 17.22 -21.32
C GLU A 271 -15.75 18.47 -20.60
N VAL A 272 -15.50 18.35 -19.29
CA VAL A 272 -14.89 19.43 -18.50
C VAL A 272 -13.48 19.77 -19.00
N ILE A 273 -12.68 18.76 -19.34
CA ILE A 273 -11.35 18.94 -19.95
C ILE A 273 -11.46 19.69 -21.28
N ALA A 274 -12.33 19.23 -22.19
CA ALA A 274 -12.50 19.85 -23.49
C ALA A 274 -12.95 21.32 -23.37
N SER A 275 -13.89 21.59 -22.45
CA SER A 275 -14.35 22.95 -22.18
C SER A 275 -13.22 23.85 -21.68
N LYS A 276 -12.38 23.39 -20.74
CA LYS A 276 -11.26 24.19 -20.22
C LYS A 276 -10.22 24.48 -21.31
N LEU A 277 -9.85 23.47 -22.09
CA LEU A 277 -8.82 23.58 -23.13
C LEU A 277 -9.23 24.47 -24.31
N SER A 278 -10.52 24.73 -24.49
CA SER A 278 -10.98 25.69 -25.52
C SER A 278 -10.63 27.16 -25.23
N THR A 279 -10.14 27.45 -24.02
CA THR A 279 -9.84 28.82 -23.55
C THR A 279 -8.38 29.24 -23.72
N ASP A 280 -7.61 28.53 -24.56
CA ASP A 280 -6.20 28.81 -24.81
C ASP A 280 -5.98 30.24 -25.32
N LEU A 281 -5.03 30.94 -24.69
CA LEU A 281 -4.59 32.27 -25.10
C LEU A 281 -3.39 32.16 -26.03
N ALA A 282 -3.40 32.94 -27.12
CA ALA A 282 -2.32 32.93 -28.09
C ALA A 282 -0.95 33.23 -27.44
N GLY A 283 0.01 32.33 -27.66
CA GLY A 283 1.39 32.47 -27.15
C GLY A 283 1.61 32.00 -25.70
N LYS A 284 0.59 31.45 -25.04
CA LYS A 284 0.70 30.86 -23.69
C LYS A 284 0.29 29.40 -23.71
N GLU A 285 0.88 28.63 -22.80
CA GLU A 285 0.56 27.22 -22.58
C GLU A 285 0.11 27.02 -21.13
N TRP A 286 -0.73 26.02 -20.88
CA TRP A 286 -1.04 25.59 -19.52
C TRP A 286 0.17 24.90 -18.89
N ASN A 287 0.45 25.19 -17.61
CA ASN A 287 1.55 24.60 -16.85
C ASN A 287 1.20 23.19 -16.37
N TRP A 288 1.16 22.25 -17.32
CA TRP A 288 0.96 20.83 -17.08
C TRP A 288 2.09 20.21 -16.24
N GLU A 289 3.31 20.70 -16.36
CA GLU A 289 4.44 20.25 -15.53
C GLU A 289 4.13 20.41 -14.04
N LYS A 290 3.72 21.62 -13.63
CA LYS A 290 3.44 21.93 -12.23
C LYS A 290 2.36 21.04 -11.64
N ILE A 291 1.19 20.97 -12.30
CA ILE A 291 0.07 20.18 -11.77
C ILE A 291 0.40 18.68 -11.74
N THR A 292 1.13 18.16 -12.74
CA THR A 292 1.55 16.76 -12.76
C THR A 292 2.48 16.43 -11.60
N ARG A 293 3.48 17.30 -11.35
CA ARG A 293 4.40 17.16 -10.20
C ARG A 293 3.67 17.24 -8.86
N GLN A 294 2.72 18.15 -8.73
CA GLN A 294 1.89 18.29 -7.53
C GLN A 294 1.03 17.05 -7.29
N VAL A 295 0.34 16.54 -8.30
CA VAL A 295 -0.52 15.35 -8.21
C VAL A 295 0.29 14.10 -7.86
N LEU A 296 1.45 13.92 -8.48
CA LEU A 296 2.36 12.79 -8.23
C LEU A 296 3.12 12.88 -6.90
N SER A 297 2.94 13.95 -6.13
CA SER A 297 3.58 14.07 -4.82
C SER A 297 3.10 12.94 -3.90
N PRO A 298 4.02 12.15 -3.31
CA PRO A 298 3.63 11.05 -2.44
C PRO A 298 3.12 11.58 -1.09
N PRO A 299 2.15 10.89 -0.48
CA PRO A 299 1.81 11.10 0.93
C PRO A 299 3.06 11.02 1.81
N LYS A 300 3.18 11.94 2.77
CA LYS A 300 4.29 11.95 3.72
C LYS A 300 3.83 11.44 5.08
N VAL A 301 4.72 10.73 5.74
CA VAL A 301 4.57 10.44 7.17
C VAL A 301 4.83 11.72 7.94
N ALA A 302 3.93 12.07 8.88
CA ALA A 302 4.12 13.20 9.76
C ALA A 302 5.45 13.03 10.53
N ALA A 303 6.33 14.01 10.43
CA ALA A 303 7.61 13.96 11.12
C ALA A 303 7.37 14.06 12.64
N LEU A 304 7.71 13.00 13.37
CA LEU A 304 7.78 13.03 14.83
C LEU A 304 9.04 13.83 15.20
N SER A 305 8.94 15.15 15.28
CA SER A 305 10.00 15.95 15.90
C SER A 305 9.84 15.91 17.41
N GLU A 306 10.95 15.79 18.15
CA GLU A 306 10.93 15.71 19.63
C GLU A 306 10.32 16.96 20.30
N ASP A 307 10.28 18.09 19.58
CA ASP A 307 9.89 19.41 20.11
C ASP A 307 8.59 19.99 19.52
N GLU A 308 8.13 19.52 18.36
CA GLU A 308 6.87 19.95 17.74
C GLU A 308 6.14 18.73 17.18
N ILE A 309 5.12 18.27 17.90
CA ILE A 309 4.20 17.27 17.38
C ILE A 309 3.23 17.97 16.43
N SER A 310 3.70 18.31 15.24
CA SER A 310 2.78 18.62 14.14
C SER A 310 2.12 17.30 13.74
N HIS A 311 0.97 17.04 14.34
CA HIS A 311 0.08 15.93 14.01
C HIS A 311 -0.70 16.19 12.70
N GLU A 312 -0.42 17.28 11.98
CA GLU A 312 -1.17 17.59 10.77
C GLU A 312 -0.92 16.51 9.72
N PRO A 313 -1.97 15.78 9.32
CA PRO A 313 -1.85 14.73 8.33
C PRO A 313 -1.61 15.35 6.98
N TRP A 314 -0.73 14.73 6.21
CA TRP A 314 -0.40 15.19 4.86
C TRP A 314 -1.66 15.35 4.00
N ASP A 315 -1.77 16.48 3.31
CA ASP A 315 -2.73 16.69 2.23
C ASP A 315 -2.09 17.45 1.07
N TYR A 316 -2.83 17.58 -0.03
CA TYR A 316 -2.34 18.27 -1.22
C TYR A 316 -2.10 19.78 -1.03
N LYS A 317 -2.55 20.41 0.07
CA LYS A 317 -2.27 21.82 0.37
C LYS A 317 -0.78 22.04 0.64
N GLU A 318 -0.07 21.05 1.18
CA GLU A 318 1.39 21.12 1.40
C GLU A 318 2.17 21.41 0.10
N VAL A 319 1.64 20.95 -1.03
CA VAL A 319 2.24 21.15 -2.35
C VAL A 319 1.53 22.24 -3.15
N GLY A 320 0.63 22.99 -2.51
CA GLY A 320 -0.11 24.07 -3.14
C GLY A 320 -1.12 23.61 -4.19
N LEU A 321 -1.70 22.42 -4.03
CA LEU A 321 -2.72 21.87 -4.93
C LEU A 321 -4.09 21.83 -4.24
N LEU A 322 -5.08 22.47 -4.86
CA LEU A 322 -6.45 22.53 -4.37
C LEU A 322 -7.31 21.44 -5.02
N VAL A 323 -7.63 20.39 -4.26
CA VAL A 323 -8.42 19.24 -4.74
C VAL A 323 -9.48 18.84 -3.70
N PRO A 324 -10.53 18.11 -4.10
CA PRO A 324 -11.47 17.54 -3.16
C PRO A 324 -10.78 16.52 -2.26
N ASP A 325 -11.20 16.44 -1.00
CA ASP A 325 -10.62 15.60 0.04
C ASP A 325 -10.59 14.10 -0.33
N GLY A 326 -11.58 13.63 -1.10
CA GLY A 326 -11.62 12.25 -1.60
C GLY A 326 -10.43 11.89 -2.50
N LEU A 327 -9.81 12.87 -3.20
CA LEU A 327 -8.58 12.60 -3.97
C LEU A 327 -7.39 12.34 -3.04
N THR A 328 -7.28 13.08 -1.94
CA THR A 328 -6.25 12.85 -0.93
C THR A 328 -6.39 11.43 -0.35
N ASN A 329 -7.63 11.04 -0.02
CA ASN A 329 -7.90 9.68 0.46
C ASN A 329 -7.58 8.60 -0.59
N ARG A 330 -7.98 8.82 -1.85
CA ARG A 330 -7.64 7.94 -2.96
C ARG A 330 -6.14 7.77 -3.11
N ARG A 331 -5.37 8.87 -3.11
CA ARG A 331 -3.91 8.82 -3.25
C ARG A 331 -3.26 8.10 -2.06
N ARG A 332 -3.76 8.30 -0.83
CA ARG A 332 -3.32 7.56 0.36
C ARG A 332 -3.46 6.04 0.16
N ILE A 333 -4.66 5.56 -0.15
CA ILE A 333 -4.93 4.13 -0.28
C ILE A 333 -4.11 3.54 -1.45
N TRP A 334 -4.01 4.29 -2.55
CA TRP A 334 -3.17 3.93 -3.68
C TRP A 334 -1.70 3.77 -3.27
N GLN A 335 -1.13 4.72 -2.52
CA GLN A 335 0.25 4.66 -2.04
C GLN A 335 0.48 3.43 -1.15
N ILE A 336 -0.45 3.15 -0.23
CA ILE A 336 -0.37 1.95 0.64
C ILE A 336 -0.29 0.67 -0.20
N CYS A 337 -1.10 0.56 -1.25
CA CYS A 337 -1.10 -0.59 -2.15
C CYS A 337 0.14 -0.65 -3.06
N GLU A 338 0.68 0.49 -3.51
CA GLU A 338 1.93 0.53 -4.28
C GLU A 338 3.15 0.09 -3.46
N ASP A 339 3.16 0.44 -2.17
CA ASP A 339 4.23 0.10 -1.24
C ASP A 339 4.15 -1.35 -0.72
N MET A 340 3.02 -2.03 -0.92
CA MET A 340 2.85 -3.44 -0.56
C MET A 340 3.81 -4.34 -1.35
N TYR A 341 4.41 -5.28 -0.63
CA TYR A 341 5.18 -6.37 -1.22
C TYR A 341 4.92 -7.66 -0.43
N PRO A 342 4.73 -8.82 -1.08
CA PRO A 342 4.32 -10.05 -0.39
C PRO A 342 5.19 -10.48 0.79
N ASN A 343 6.44 -10.04 0.88
CA ASN A 343 7.27 -10.30 2.07
C ASN A 343 7.85 -9.03 2.71
N ASP A 344 7.07 -7.96 2.76
CA ASP A 344 7.52 -6.66 3.26
C ASP A 344 7.71 -6.59 4.79
N VAL A 345 7.24 -7.60 5.51
CA VAL A 345 7.46 -7.77 6.95
C VAL A 345 8.55 -8.79 7.30
N GLY A 346 9.29 -9.30 6.31
CA GLY A 346 10.45 -10.18 6.54
C GLY A 346 10.11 -11.52 7.18
N MET A 347 8.92 -12.06 6.90
CA MET A 347 8.52 -13.40 7.33
C MET A 347 9.35 -14.42 6.54
N VAL A 348 10.25 -15.13 7.23
CA VAL A 348 10.98 -16.27 6.69
C VAL A 348 10.34 -17.52 7.28
N HIS A 349 9.58 -18.25 6.47
CA HIS A 349 9.16 -19.59 6.88
C HIS A 349 10.37 -20.51 6.80
N ASP A 350 10.67 -21.24 7.87
CA ASP A 350 11.78 -22.19 7.89
C ASP A 350 11.58 -23.22 6.78
N THR A 351 12.42 -23.13 5.75
CA THR A 351 12.47 -24.09 4.63
C THR A 351 13.27 -25.32 5.03
N HIS A 352 13.10 -25.80 6.27
CA HIS A 352 13.62 -27.11 6.69
C HIS A 352 12.83 -28.23 5.99
N ALA A 353 12.96 -28.30 4.67
CA ALA A 353 12.96 -29.55 3.95
C ALA A 353 14.11 -30.37 4.56
N THR A 354 13.74 -31.25 5.49
CA THR A 354 14.47 -32.46 5.90
C THR A 354 15.93 -32.47 5.46
N ALA A 355 16.83 -32.05 6.34
CA ALA A 355 18.17 -32.60 6.27
C ALA A 355 18.00 -34.13 6.26
N PRO A 356 18.56 -34.87 5.28
CA PRO A 356 18.41 -36.30 5.24
C PRO A 356 18.87 -36.86 6.58
N SER A 357 18.03 -37.74 7.15
CA SER A 357 18.40 -38.51 8.32
C SER A 357 19.79 -39.10 8.10
N PRO A 358 20.72 -39.01 9.07
CA PRO A 358 22.02 -39.66 8.96
C PRO A 358 21.93 -41.20 8.91
N ASP A 359 20.72 -41.78 8.97
CA ASP A 359 20.47 -43.22 8.96
C ASP A 359 20.08 -43.81 7.58
N ASP A 360 20.05 -43.01 6.50
CA ASP A 360 19.85 -43.57 5.15
C ASP A 360 21.18 -44.09 4.56
N ASP A 361 21.49 -45.33 4.93
CA ASP A 361 22.28 -46.35 4.21
C ASP A 361 23.39 -45.85 3.25
N ILE A 362 24.60 -45.63 3.80
CA ILE A 362 25.83 -45.79 3.02
C ILE A 362 26.06 -47.29 2.82
N GLY A 363 25.68 -47.77 1.64
CA GLY A 363 26.16 -49.03 1.10
C GLY A 363 27.69 -49.07 1.09
N ILE A 364 28.25 -49.93 1.93
CA ILE A 364 29.67 -50.24 2.02
C ILE A 364 30.15 -50.75 0.65
N ILE A 365 30.97 -49.95 -0.03
CA ILE A 365 31.91 -50.44 -1.03
C ILE A 365 33.29 -50.37 -0.37
N ALA A 366 33.80 -51.55 -0.02
CA ALA A 366 35.15 -51.75 0.45
C ALA A 366 36.15 -51.34 -0.65
N LEU A 367 37.10 -50.49 -0.30
CA LEU A 367 38.42 -50.48 -0.92
C LEU A 367 39.45 -50.32 0.19
N ASP A 368 40.25 -51.38 0.34
CA ASP A 368 41.50 -51.41 1.07
C ASP A 368 42.43 -50.31 0.55
N ASP A 369 43.10 -49.61 1.46
CA ASP A 369 44.56 -49.43 1.35
C ASP A 369 45.12 -48.90 2.69
N GLU A 370 46.09 -49.64 3.20
CA GLU A 370 46.98 -49.32 4.31
C GLU A 370 47.90 -48.14 3.94
N VAL A 371 48.23 -47.26 4.90
CA VAL A 371 49.53 -46.59 5.17
C VAL A 371 49.27 -45.63 6.35
N SER A 372 49.62 -45.99 7.59
CA SER A 372 50.89 -45.72 8.30
C SER A 372 51.17 -44.25 8.66
N SER A 373 50.92 -43.96 9.94
CA SER A 373 51.77 -43.27 10.94
C SER A 373 52.48 -41.92 10.67
N ASP A 374 52.35 -41.05 11.70
CA ASP A 374 53.30 -40.05 12.23
C ASP A 374 52.77 -38.61 12.17
N GLU A 375 52.27 -38.06 13.30
CA GLU A 375 52.99 -37.37 14.39
C GLU A 375 53.14 -35.85 14.17
N LEU A 376 53.16 -35.12 15.30
CA LEU A 376 53.56 -33.72 15.52
C LEU A 376 52.48 -32.65 15.29
N GLU A 377 52.28 -31.65 16.14
CA GLU A 377 52.71 -31.31 17.50
C GLU A 377 51.94 -30.01 17.81
N TYR A 378 51.29 -29.94 18.95
CA TYR A 378 50.69 -28.71 19.46
C TYR A 378 51.79 -27.90 20.15
N GLN A 379 52.00 -26.64 19.72
CA GLN A 379 52.74 -25.66 20.51
C GLN A 379 51.91 -24.39 20.69
N ASP A 380 51.53 -24.17 21.95
CA ASP A 380 51.13 -22.89 22.50
C ASP A 380 52.31 -21.90 22.45
N HIS A 381 52.03 -20.63 22.15
CA HIS A 381 52.81 -19.53 22.69
C HIS A 381 51.97 -18.25 22.85
N GLU A 382 51.64 -17.96 24.10
CA GLU A 382 51.43 -16.60 24.60
C GLU A 382 52.66 -15.72 24.28
N PHE A 383 52.43 -14.47 23.86
CA PHE A 383 53.24 -13.33 24.31
C PHE A 383 52.44 -12.04 24.15
N GLY A 384 52.14 -11.37 25.27
CA GLY A 384 51.68 -10.00 25.28
C GLY A 384 52.81 -9.01 25.00
N MET A 385 52.47 -7.81 24.52
CA MET A 385 53.14 -6.59 24.97
C MET A 385 52.35 -5.34 24.60
N LEU A 386 51.99 -4.63 25.65
CA LEU A 386 51.61 -3.24 25.75
C LEU A 386 52.82 -2.33 25.41
N MET A 387 52.59 -1.27 24.63
CA MET A 387 52.83 0.15 25.00
C MET A 387 53.29 1.07 23.85
N THR A 388 52.62 2.23 23.84
CA THR A 388 53.08 3.59 23.50
C THR A 388 53.31 3.90 22.01
N THR A 389 52.85 5.05 21.51
CA THR A 389 52.78 6.40 22.13
C THR A 389 51.46 7.11 21.95
#